data_AF-A0A6J6THF9-F1
#
_entry.id   AF-A0A6J6THF9-F1
#
_cell.length_a   1.000
_cell.length_b   1.000
_cell.length_c   1.000
_cell.angle_alpha   90.00
_cell.angle_beta   90.00
_cell.angle_gamma   90.00
#
_symmetry.space_group_name_H-M   'P 1'
#
loop_
_entity.id
_entity.type
_entity.pdbx_description
1 polymer ?
#
loop_
_entity_poly.entity_id
_entity_poly.type
_entity_poly.pdbx_seq_one_letter_code
_entity_poly.pdbx_strand_id
1 'polypeptide(L)'
;MNIPVDSEKAKHRLGRTLRALRRSRNWTLEDFEKASDGRIKAVVLGSYERGSRSISVSKLEAIAAIYEVPITAILIHKNNQSTPNFVNVVIDLRKLHGALKENPTRNLLDLNRFTSGIIDYRKDLNGEILSLRNSDLDYLSIMASSDRNNIIKEYADLNILFKSKD
;
A
#
# COMPACT_ATOMS: atom_id res chain seq x y z
N MET A 1 24.86 -0.86 23.51
CA MET A 1 24.85 -0.85 22.03
C MET A 1 23.89 0.24 21.59
N ASN A 2 24.40 1.40 21.16
CA ASN A 2 23.57 2.55 20.80
C ASN A 2 23.17 2.39 19.34
N ILE A 3 21.96 1.91 19.07
CA ILE A 3 21.44 1.84 17.69
C ILE A 3 21.25 3.29 17.24
N PRO A 4 21.96 3.77 16.20
CA PRO A 4 21.78 5.13 15.72
C PRO A 4 20.44 5.20 14.99
N VAL A 5 19.37 5.46 15.74
CA VAL A 5 18.10 5.89 15.17
C VAL A 5 18.25 7.36 14.86
N ASP A 6 18.29 7.70 13.57
CA ASP A 6 18.22 9.08 13.10
C ASP A 6 16.85 9.67 13.49
N SER A 7 16.81 10.24 14.69
CA SER A 7 15.62 10.77 15.37
C SER A 7 14.95 11.87 14.55
N GLU A 8 15.74 12.68 13.83
CA GLU A 8 15.23 13.73 12.94
C GLU A 8 14.51 13.11 11.74
N LYS A 9 15.12 12.12 11.08
CA LYS A 9 14.42 11.39 10.02
C LYS A 9 13.14 10.72 10.53
N ALA A 10 13.13 10.21 11.77
CA ALA A 10 11.95 9.59 12.36
C ALA A 10 10.80 10.60 12.57
N LYS A 11 11.09 11.78 13.13
CA LYS A 11 10.09 12.85 13.32
C LYS A 11 9.49 13.30 12.00
N HIS A 12 10.32 13.54 10.98
CA HIS A 12 9.83 13.94 9.66
C HIS A 12 9.00 12.86 8.97
N ARG A 13 9.38 11.57 9.10
CA ARG A 13 8.57 10.46 8.56
C ARG A 13 7.19 10.42 9.21
N LEU A 14 7.13 10.49 10.53
CA LEU A 14 5.88 10.47 11.27
C LEU A 14 5.00 11.69 10.93
N GLY A 15 5.60 12.88 10.86
CA GLY A 15 4.90 14.09 10.42
C GLY A 15 4.28 13.96 9.03
N ARG A 16 5.00 13.36 8.07
CA ARG A 16 4.44 13.09 6.73
C ARG A 16 3.25 12.15 6.77
N THR A 17 3.28 11.09 7.58
CA THR A 17 2.14 10.17 7.73
C THR A 17 0.92 10.89 8.30
N LEU A 18 1.09 11.71 9.34
CA LEU A 18 0.00 12.51 9.90
C LEU A 18 -0.63 13.44 8.86
N ARG A 19 0.21 14.12 8.06
CA ARG A 19 -0.25 14.99 6.98
C ARG A 19 -1.00 14.23 5.89
N ALA A 20 -0.56 13.01 5.57
CA ALA A 20 -1.22 12.15 4.59
C ALA A 20 -2.62 11.73 5.06
N LEU A 21 -2.75 11.29 6.32
CA LEU A 21 -4.04 10.93 6.93
C LEU A 21 -5.04 12.10 6.94
N ARG A 22 -4.55 13.30 7.27
CA ARG A 22 -5.37 14.51 7.23
C ARG A 22 -5.89 14.78 5.82
N ARG A 23 -5.00 14.72 4.83
CA ARG A 23 -5.33 14.99 3.43
C ARG A 23 -6.23 13.93 2.82
N SER A 24 -6.09 12.65 3.18
CA SER A 24 -6.98 11.60 2.69
C SER A 24 -8.42 11.78 3.17
N ARG A 25 -8.63 12.47 4.29
CA ARG A 25 -9.96 12.88 4.76
C ARG A 25 -10.42 14.24 4.21
N ASN A 26 -9.66 14.86 3.30
CA ASN A 26 -9.88 16.22 2.80
C ASN A 26 -9.95 17.29 3.91
N TRP A 27 -9.29 17.06 5.04
CA TRP A 27 -9.31 17.99 6.18
C TRP A 27 -8.22 19.06 6.05
N THR A 28 -8.57 20.30 6.39
CA THR A 28 -7.60 21.35 6.73
C THR A 28 -7.05 21.14 8.16
N LEU A 29 -6.04 21.92 8.56
CA LEU A 29 -5.56 21.91 9.95
C LEU A 29 -6.65 22.39 10.92
N GLU A 30 -7.52 23.31 10.48
CA GLU A 30 -8.65 23.79 11.26
C GLU A 30 -9.75 22.74 11.39
N ASP A 31 -10.00 21.97 10.33
CA ASP A 31 -10.97 20.86 10.39
C ASP A 31 -10.52 19.79 11.37
N PHE A 32 -9.22 19.49 11.43
CA PHE A 32 -8.69 18.60 12.46
C PHE A 32 -8.87 19.17 13.88
N GLU A 33 -8.61 20.47 14.07
CA GLU A 33 -8.84 21.10 15.38
C GLU A 33 -10.30 20.97 15.80
N LYS A 34 -11.25 21.23 14.89
CA LYS A 34 -12.68 21.04 15.12
C LYS A 34 -13.02 19.59 15.46
N ALA A 35 -12.51 18.63 14.68
CA ALA A 35 -12.69 17.19 14.94
C ALA A 35 -12.08 16.73 16.28
N SER A 36 -11.09 17.46 16.79
CA SER A 36 -10.48 17.20 18.09
C SER A 36 -11.22 17.86 19.27
N ASP A 37 -12.36 18.53 19.04
CA ASP A 37 -13.05 19.41 19.99
C ASP A 37 -12.11 20.50 20.57
N GLY A 38 -11.18 21.00 19.75
CA GLY A 38 -10.18 21.98 20.17
C GLY A 38 -9.07 21.44 21.11
N ARG A 39 -9.08 20.15 21.46
CA ARG A 39 -8.06 19.51 22.33
C ARG A 39 -6.66 19.55 21.68
N ILE A 40 -6.59 19.65 20.35
CA ILE A 40 -5.35 19.80 19.60
C ILE A 40 -5.47 20.97 18.64
N LYS A 41 -4.72 22.04 18.91
CA LYS A 41 -4.69 23.22 18.05
C LYS A 41 -4.11 22.92 16.67
N ALA A 42 -4.64 23.57 15.64
CA ALA A 42 -4.20 23.49 14.25
C ALA A 42 -2.68 23.74 14.11
N VAL A 43 -2.16 24.74 14.82
CA VAL A 43 -0.72 25.07 14.87
C VAL A 43 0.12 23.93 15.47
N VAL A 44 -0.42 23.24 16.47
CA VAL A 44 0.25 22.12 17.14
C VAL A 44 0.34 20.93 16.20
N LEU A 45 -0.77 20.52 15.57
CA LEU A 45 -0.74 19.47 14.56
C LEU A 45 0.20 19.83 13.41
N GLY A 46 0.16 21.07 12.91
CA GLY A 46 1.04 21.53 11.84
C GLY A 46 2.53 21.44 12.18
N SER A 47 2.89 21.63 13.46
CA SER A 47 4.28 21.45 13.92
C SER A 47 4.71 19.97 13.92
N TYR A 48 3.79 19.06 14.26
CA TYR A 48 4.03 17.62 14.15
C TYR A 48 4.16 17.19 12.69
N GLU A 49 3.26 17.68 11.80
CA GLU A 49 3.28 17.35 10.38
C GLU A 49 4.58 17.75 9.67
N ARG A 50 5.17 18.89 10.07
CA ARG A 50 6.46 19.36 9.55
C ARG A 50 7.65 18.61 10.17
N GLY A 51 7.46 17.87 11.26
CA GLY A 51 8.53 17.25 12.03
C GLY A 51 9.34 18.25 12.87
N SER A 52 8.91 19.50 12.99
CA SER A 52 9.61 20.53 13.77
C SER A 52 9.43 20.37 15.27
N ARG A 53 8.53 19.48 15.71
CA ARG A 53 8.28 19.16 17.12
C ARG A 53 8.16 17.65 17.29
N SER A 54 8.83 17.11 18.31
CA SER A 54 8.64 15.72 18.74
C SER A 54 7.23 15.51 19.29
N ILE A 55 6.67 14.33 19.06
CA ILE A 55 5.38 13.90 19.61
C ILE A 55 5.59 12.77 20.62
N SER A 56 4.87 12.80 21.75
CA SER A 56 4.86 11.69 22.69
C SER A 56 3.92 10.59 22.21
N VAL A 57 4.12 9.36 22.68
CA VAL A 57 3.27 8.21 22.35
C VAL A 57 1.80 8.48 22.74
N SER A 58 1.55 9.02 23.94
CA SER A 58 0.19 9.35 24.39
C SER A 58 -0.50 10.40 23.52
N LYS A 59 0.25 11.38 22.99
CA LYS A 59 -0.32 12.37 22.08
C LYS A 59 -0.59 11.77 20.71
N LEU A 60 0.27 10.86 20.26
CA LEU A 60 0.09 10.11 19.02
C LEU A 60 -1.17 9.23 19.09
N GLU A 61 -1.40 8.56 20.21
CA GLU A 61 -2.60 7.76 20.48
C GLU A 61 -3.87 8.62 20.42
N ALA A 62 -3.87 9.79 21.07
CA ALA A 62 -4.99 10.73 20.99
C ALA A 62 -5.27 11.19 19.55
N ILE A 63 -4.24 11.44 18.75
CA ILE A 63 -4.39 11.79 17.32
C ILE A 63 -4.95 10.60 16.53
N ALA A 64 -4.47 9.39 16.80
CA ALA A 64 -4.95 8.17 16.15
C ALA A 64 -6.44 7.95 16.42
N ALA A 65 -6.89 8.17 17.66
CA ALA A 65 -8.30 8.08 18.05
C ALA A 65 -9.18 9.10 17.29
N ILE A 66 -8.73 10.35 17.13
CA ILE A 66 -9.46 11.38 16.34
C ILE A 66 -9.58 10.96 14.86
N TYR A 67 -8.55 10.32 14.32
CA TYR A 67 -8.57 9.76 12.97
C TYR A 67 -9.23 8.39 12.88
N GLU A 68 -9.68 7.80 13.99
CA GLU A 68 -10.27 6.45 14.05
C GLU A 68 -9.41 5.38 13.37
N VAL A 69 -8.08 5.52 13.49
CA VAL A 69 -7.11 4.55 12.96
C VAL A 69 -6.32 3.94 14.12
N PRO A 70 -5.85 2.69 14.00
CA PRO A 70 -4.94 2.14 15.00
C PRO A 70 -3.64 2.96 15.01
N ILE A 71 -3.02 3.13 16.18
CA ILE A 71 -1.74 3.86 16.31
C ILE A 71 -0.64 3.25 15.41
N THR A 72 -0.73 1.95 15.16
CA THR A 72 0.14 1.23 14.22
C THR A 72 0.03 1.75 12.79
N ALA A 73 -1.11 2.28 12.33
CA ALA A 73 -1.21 2.89 11.01
C ALA A 73 -0.34 4.16 10.87
N ILE A 74 -0.07 4.85 11.98
CA ILE A 74 0.79 6.03 12.00
C ILE A 74 2.28 5.64 12.09
N LEU A 75 2.56 4.53 12.80
CA LEU A 75 3.91 4.00 13.02
C LEU A 75 4.42 3.09 11.89
N ILE A 76 3.53 2.31 11.26
CA ILE A 76 3.83 1.45 10.13
C ILE A 76 3.99 2.35 8.92
N HIS A 77 5.22 2.77 8.73
CA HIS A 77 5.65 3.30 7.46
C HIS A 77 5.81 2.10 6.52
N LYS A 78 4.81 1.84 5.65
CA LYS A 78 5.19 1.38 4.32
C LYS A 78 6.14 2.46 3.80
N ASN A 79 7.35 2.09 3.41
CA ASN A 79 8.23 2.98 2.67
C ASN A 79 7.50 3.40 1.39
N ASN A 80 6.66 4.43 1.50
CA ASN A 80 6.20 5.22 0.37
C ASN A 80 7.24 6.32 0.10
N GLN A 81 8.51 6.10 0.48
CA GLN A 81 9.59 6.72 -0.25
C GLN A 81 9.70 5.94 -1.55
N SER A 82 9.49 6.66 -2.65
CA SER A 82 9.64 6.21 -4.04
C SER A 82 8.40 5.59 -4.69
N THR A 83 7.58 6.41 -5.36
CA THR A 83 7.47 6.18 -6.81
C THR A 83 8.75 6.78 -7.39
N PRO A 84 9.81 5.97 -7.63
CA PRO A 84 9.93 5.21 -8.88
C PRO A 84 10.59 3.83 -8.74
N ASN A 85 9.87 2.81 -9.21
CA ASN A 85 10.28 1.63 -9.99
C ASN A 85 9.11 0.67 -9.83
N PHE A 86 8.03 0.93 -10.57
CA PHE A 86 7.11 -0.16 -10.82
C PHE A 86 7.88 -1.12 -11.71
N VAL A 87 8.52 -2.11 -11.10
CA VAL A 87 8.70 -3.40 -11.75
C VAL A 87 7.26 -3.87 -11.98
N ASN A 88 6.71 -3.43 -13.12
CA ASN A 88 5.43 -3.90 -13.60
C ASN A 88 5.61 -5.39 -13.78
N VAL A 89 4.69 -6.13 -13.19
CA VAL A 89 4.64 -7.57 -13.35
C VAL A 89 3.81 -7.81 -14.59
N VAL A 90 4.42 -8.44 -15.57
CA VAL A 90 3.73 -8.80 -16.81
C VAL A 90 3.21 -10.22 -16.64
N ILE A 91 1.90 -10.36 -16.76
CA ILE A 91 1.22 -11.65 -16.75
C ILE A 91 1.05 -12.09 -18.20
N ASP A 92 1.58 -13.26 -18.58
CA ASP A 92 1.24 -13.88 -19.87
C ASP A 92 -0.06 -14.65 -19.74
N LEU A 93 -1.10 -14.13 -20.39
CA LEU A 93 -2.46 -14.66 -20.31
C LEU A 93 -2.61 -15.98 -21.06
N ARG A 94 -1.77 -16.25 -22.07
CA ARG A 94 -1.77 -17.54 -22.78
C ARG A 94 -1.26 -18.65 -21.88
N LYS A 95 -0.14 -18.39 -21.18
CA LYS A 95 0.42 -19.29 -20.17
C LYS A 95 -0.58 -19.54 -19.04
N LEU A 96 -1.26 -18.50 -18.56
CA LEU A 96 -2.32 -18.61 -17.56
C LEU A 96 -3.47 -19.52 -18.04
N HIS A 97 -4.01 -19.26 -19.23
CA HIS A 97 -5.08 -20.08 -19.80
C HIS A 97 -4.63 -21.53 -20.07
N GLY A 98 -3.37 -21.75 -20.44
CA GLY A 98 -2.78 -23.09 -20.56
C GLY A 98 -2.73 -23.82 -19.23
N ALA A 99 -2.18 -23.19 -18.20
CA ALA A 99 -2.07 -23.75 -16.85
C ALA A 99 -3.45 -24.08 -16.25
N LEU A 100 -4.46 -23.23 -16.49
CA LEU A 100 -5.84 -23.48 -16.07
C LEU A 100 -6.47 -24.71 -16.74
N LYS A 101 -6.10 -25.01 -17.99
CA LYS A 101 -6.58 -26.21 -18.69
C LYS A 101 -5.90 -27.49 -18.19
N GLU A 102 -4.62 -27.41 -17.84
CA GLU A 102 -3.86 -28.56 -17.35
C GLU A 102 -4.17 -28.88 -15.89
N ASN A 103 -4.13 -27.88 -15.00
CA ASN A 103 -4.38 -28.05 -13.57
C ASN A 103 -4.92 -26.76 -12.92
N PRO A 104 -6.25 -26.58 -12.83
CA PRO A 104 -6.86 -25.37 -12.29
C PRO A 104 -6.72 -25.32 -10.76
N THR A 105 -5.64 -24.72 -10.27
CA THR A 105 -5.49 -24.41 -8.83
C THR A 105 -6.36 -23.20 -8.44
N ARG A 106 -6.67 -23.08 -7.14
CA ARG A 106 -7.42 -21.93 -6.61
C ARG A 106 -6.71 -20.60 -6.92
N ASN A 107 -5.39 -20.55 -6.75
CA ASN A 107 -4.60 -19.35 -7.03
C ASN A 107 -4.69 -18.95 -8.51
N LEU A 108 -4.62 -19.91 -9.44
CA LEU A 108 -4.79 -19.65 -10.87
C LEU A 108 -6.19 -19.14 -11.23
N LEU A 109 -7.24 -19.69 -10.61
CA LEU A 109 -8.61 -19.22 -10.79
C LEU A 109 -8.81 -17.80 -10.25
N ASP A 110 -8.17 -17.48 -9.12
CA ASP A 110 -8.19 -16.15 -8.53
C ASP A 110 -7.43 -15.14 -9.38
N LEU A 111 -6.25 -15.51 -9.91
CA LEU A 111 -5.51 -14.70 -10.88
C LEU A 111 -6.36 -14.43 -12.12
N ASN A 112 -6.99 -15.47 -12.69
CA ASN A 112 -7.83 -15.33 -13.88
C ASN A 112 -9.00 -14.35 -13.68
N ARG A 113 -9.74 -14.49 -12.57
CA ARG A 113 -10.83 -13.56 -12.22
C ARG A 113 -10.33 -12.13 -12.08
N PHE A 114 -9.19 -11.96 -11.42
CA PHE A 114 -8.57 -10.65 -11.21
C PHE A 114 -8.14 -10.01 -12.54
N THR A 115 -7.45 -10.76 -13.42
CA THR A 115 -6.99 -10.26 -14.71
C THR A 115 -8.15 -9.94 -15.65
N SER A 116 -9.20 -10.77 -15.69
CA SER A 116 -10.41 -10.50 -16.48
C SER A 116 -11.11 -9.22 -16.03
N GLY A 117 -11.26 -9.01 -14.71
CA GLY A 117 -11.86 -7.78 -14.18
C GLY A 117 -11.07 -6.52 -14.57
N ILE A 118 -9.74 -6.60 -14.58
CA ILE A 118 -8.88 -5.49 -15.03
C ILE A 118 -9.05 -5.23 -16.53
N ILE A 119 -9.05 -6.28 -17.35
CA ILE A 119 -9.23 -6.19 -18.80
C ILE A 119 -10.58 -5.52 -19.13
N ASP A 120 -11.66 -5.98 -18.50
CA ASP A 120 -13.02 -5.47 -18.71
C ASP A 120 -13.15 -4.01 -18.28
N TYR A 121 -12.47 -3.63 -17.20
CA TYR A 121 -12.41 -2.25 -16.70
C TYR A 121 -11.61 -1.34 -17.64
N ARG A 122 -10.45 -1.81 -18.14
CA ARG A 122 -9.59 -1.05 -19.06
C ARG A 122 -10.12 -1.00 -20.50
N LYS A 123 -11.09 -1.87 -20.83
CA LYS A 123 -11.51 -2.14 -22.22
C LYS A 123 -10.35 -2.64 -23.09
N ASP A 124 -9.44 -3.40 -22.48
CA ASP A 124 -8.20 -3.90 -23.09
C ASP A 124 -8.37 -5.35 -23.56
N LEU A 125 -9.14 -5.53 -24.63
CA LEU A 125 -9.66 -6.85 -25.04
C LEU A 125 -8.70 -7.67 -25.91
N ASN A 126 -7.56 -7.12 -26.32
CA ASN A 126 -6.66 -7.74 -27.31
C ASN A 126 -5.25 -8.08 -26.76
N GLY A 127 -5.05 -8.00 -25.44
CA GLY A 127 -3.77 -8.33 -24.82
C GLY A 127 -3.55 -9.83 -24.65
N GLU A 128 -2.42 -10.35 -25.16
CA GLU A 128 -1.89 -11.67 -24.75
C GLU A 128 -1.09 -11.58 -23.45
N ILE A 129 -0.76 -10.35 -23.05
CA ILE A 129 -0.02 -10.01 -21.84
C ILE A 129 -0.76 -8.90 -21.10
N LEU A 130 -0.68 -8.90 -19.77
CA LEU A 130 -1.28 -7.87 -18.93
C LEU A 130 -0.24 -7.33 -17.94
N SER A 131 0.04 -6.03 -18.04
CA SER A 131 0.88 -5.34 -17.07
C SER A 131 0.09 -4.99 -15.81
N LEU A 132 0.57 -5.51 -14.69
CA LEU A 132 0.08 -5.26 -13.34
C LEU A 132 1.09 -4.45 -12.54
N ARG A 133 0.58 -3.61 -11.64
CA ARG A 133 1.41 -2.92 -10.66
C ARG A 133 1.87 -3.91 -9.61
N ASN A 134 3.02 -3.64 -8.99
CA ASN A 134 3.53 -4.48 -7.90
C ASN A 134 2.53 -4.60 -6.73
N SER A 135 1.78 -3.52 -6.45
CA SER A 135 0.71 -3.49 -5.43
C SER A 135 -0.48 -4.39 -5.76
N ASP A 136 -0.72 -4.69 -7.04
CA ASP A 136 -1.83 -5.55 -7.44
C ASP A 136 -1.62 -6.99 -6.96
N LEU A 137 -0.35 -7.41 -6.82
CA LEU A 137 -0.01 -8.70 -6.19
C LEU A 137 -0.38 -8.74 -4.71
N ASP A 138 -0.33 -7.62 -3.98
CA ASP A 138 -0.74 -7.58 -2.58
C ASP A 138 -2.25 -7.83 -2.47
N TYR A 139 -3.06 -7.18 -3.33
CA TYR A 139 -4.51 -7.39 -3.37
C TYR A 139 -4.87 -8.81 -3.78
N LEU A 140 -4.17 -9.36 -4.78
CA LEU A 140 -4.36 -10.74 -5.20
C LEU A 140 -4.07 -11.73 -4.06
N SER A 141 -3.02 -11.49 -3.28
CA SER A 141 -2.67 -12.32 -2.12
C SER A 141 -3.75 -12.30 -1.04
N ILE A 142 -4.30 -11.12 -0.77
CA ILE A 142 -5.43 -10.95 0.15
C ILE A 142 -6.67 -11.71 -0.35
N MET A 143 -7.03 -11.54 -1.64
CA MET A 143 -8.20 -12.19 -2.23
C MET A 143 -8.06 -13.72 -2.25
N ALA A 144 -6.89 -14.23 -2.63
CA ALA A 144 -6.60 -15.65 -2.67
C ALA A 144 -6.47 -16.29 -1.27
N SER A 145 -6.47 -15.47 -0.20
CA SER A 145 -6.22 -15.91 1.18
C SER A 145 -4.92 -16.72 1.28
N SER A 146 -3.89 -16.30 0.56
CA SER A 146 -2.64 -17.03 0.39
C SER A 146 -1.44 -16.10 0.56
N ASP A 147 -0.29 -16.66 0.96
CA ASP A 147 0.93 -15.88 1.13
C ASP A 147 1.46 -15.38 -0.21
N ARG A 148 1.90 -14.13 -0.23
CA ARG A 148 2.40 -13.46 -1.42
C ARG A 148 3.57 -14.20 -2.07
N ASN A 149 4.49 -14.74 -1.27
CA ASN A 149 5.66 -15.44 -1.81
C ASN A 149 5.26 -16.75 -2.46
N ASN A 150 4.28 -17.46 -1.90
CA ASN A 150 3.76 -18.70 -2.47
C ASN A 150 3.11 -18.44 -3.84
N ILE A 151 2.27 -17.40 -3.94
CA ILE A 151 1.62 -17.00 -5.19
C ILE A 151 2.67 -16.63 -6.25
N ILE A 152 3.65 -15.78 -5.90
CA ILE A 152 4.70 -15.35 -6.82
C ILE A 152 5.52 -16.55 -7.30
N LYS A 153 5.85 -17.47 -6.39
CA LYS A 153 6.60 -18.68 -6.72
C LYS A 153 5.83 -19.56 -7.69
N GLU A 154 4.56 -19.86 -7.40
CA GLU A 154 3.70 -20.67 -8.27
C GLU A 154 3.62 -20.09 -9.69
N TYR A 155 3.37 -18.77 -9.82
CA TYR A 155 3.25 -18.15 -11.14
C TYR A 155 4.58 -18.03 -11.88
N ALA A 156 5.69 -17.89 -11.16
CA ALA A 156 7.03 -17.90 -11.74
C ALA A 156 7.41 -19.31 -12.24
N ASP A 157 7.13 -20.35 -11.45
CA ASP A 157 7.39 -21.76 -11.81
C ASP A 157 6.60 -22.16 -13.07
N LEU A 158 5.39 -21.63 -13.24
CA LEU A 158 4.56 -21.82 -14.45
C LEU A 158 4.91 -20.88 -15.61
N ASN A 159 5.89 -19.98 -15.45
CA ASN A 159 6.26 -18.94 -16.40
C ASN A 159 5.07 -18.05 -16.84
N ILE A 160 4.10 -17.84 -15.94
CA ILE A 160 2.97 -16.92 -16.13
C ILE A 160 3.42 -15.50 -15.79
N LEU A 161 4.34 -15.37 -14.82
CA LEU A 161 4.77 -14.10 -14.26
C LEU A 161 6.15 -13.73 -14.75
N PHE A 162 6.26 -12.57 -15.42
CA PHE A 162 7.52 -11.95 -15.79
C PHE A 162 7.70 -10.66 -14.99
N LYS A 163 8.90 -10.45 -14.45
CA LYS A 163 9.30 -9.14 -13.93
C LYS A 163 9.80 -8.32 -15.11
N SER A 164 9.19 -7.16 -15.38
CA SER A 164 9.79 -6.19 -16.29
C SER A 164 11.17 -5.82 -15.75
N LYS A 165 12.22 -5.93 -16.56
CA LYS A 165 13.48 -5.25 -16.24
C LYS A 165 13.24 -3.75 -16.35
N ASP A 166 13.78 -3.01 -15.38
CA ASP A 166 13.88 -1.55 -15.44
C ASP A 166 14.65 -1.11 -16.69
#